data_AF-A0A821UHD1-F1
#
_entry.id   AF-A0A821UHD1-F1
#
_cell.length_a   1.000
_cell.length_b   1.000
_cell.length_c   1.000
_cell.angle_alpha   90.00
_cell.angle_beta   90.00
_cell.angle_gamma   90.00
#
_symmetry.space_group_name_H-M   'P 1'
#
loop_
_entity.id
_entity.type
_entity.pdbx_description
1 polymer ?
#
loop_
_entity_poly.entity_id
_entity_poly.type
_entity_poly.pdbx_seq_one_letter_code
_entity_poly.pdbx_strand_id
1 'polypeptide(L)'
;MLKDFFYPQLQQFEAYNRATWFQQDGATCHTSNASLAAVNETFAGKLISRRGDIAWPPRSPDLTPPDFLIWGYLKSKVYSNNPATI
;
A
#
# COMPACT_ATOMS: atom_id res chain seq x y z
N MET A 1 10.20 3.96 7.38
CA MET A 1 8.83 4.07 6.81
C MET A 1 7.90 3.01 7.38
N LEU A 2 8.06 1.72 7.10
CA LEU A 2 7.15 0.70 7.64
C LEU A 2 7.11 0.68 9.17
N LYS A 3 8.29 0.58 9.79
CA LYS A 3 8.45 0.52 11.26
C LYS A 3 8.19 1.85 11.95
N ASP A 4 8.68 2.95 11.37
CA ASP A 4 8.69 4.26 12.03
C ASP A 4 7.42 5.08 11.79
N PHE A 5 6.63 4.74 10.76
CA PHE A 5 5.44 5.50 10.36
C PHE A 5 4.24 4.60 10.08
N PHE A 6 4.34 3.61 9.21
CA PHE A 6 3.13 2.88 8.80
C PHE A 6 2.52 2.08 9.96
N TYR A 7 3.33 1.30 10.70
CA TYR A 7 2.79 0.46 11.78
C TYR A 7 2.22 1.22 12.97
N PRO A 8 2.86 2.27 13.51
CA PRO A 8 2.24 3.03 14.59
C PRO A 8 0.90 3.65 14.19
N GLN A 9 0.77 4.09 12.93
CA GLN A 9 -0.45 4.69 12.39
C GLN A 9 -1.53 3.63 12.20
N LEU A 10 -1.15 2.47 11.67
CA LEU A 10 -2.06 1.33 11.50
C LEU A 10 -2.61 0.84 12.85
N GLN A 11 -1.78 0.79 13.90
CA GLN A 11 -2.21 0.37 15.23
C GLN A 11 -3.24 1.30 15.86
N GLN A 12 -3.25 2.58 15.46
CA GLN A 12 -4.24 3.57 15.90
C GLN A 12 -5.48 3.61 15.00
N PHE A 13 -5.45 2.91 13.86
CA PHE A 13 -6.56 2.89 12.94
C PHE A 13 -7.67 1.99 13.46
N GLU A 14 -8.85 2.57 13.74
CA GLU A 14 -9.97 1.87 14.39
C GLU A 14 -10.40 0.60 13.64
N ALA A 15 -10.34 0.61 12.31
CA ALA A 15 -10.72 -0.55 11.50
C ALA A 15 -9.62 -1.64 11.40
N TYR A 16 -8.42 -1.41 11.94
CA TYR A 16 -7.36 -2.41 11.94
C TYR A 16 -7.71 -3.57 12.88
N ASN A 17 -7.72 -4.79 12.34
CA ASN A 17 -8.05 -5.99 13.11
C ASN A 17 -7.39 -7.23 12.50
N ARG A 18 -7.67 -8.41 13.10
CA ARG A 18 -7.07 -9.68 12.66
C ARG A 18 -7.43 -10.08 11.22
N ALA A 19 -8.54 -9.59 10.68
CA ALA A 19 -8.95 -9.84 9.30
C ALA A 19 -8.34 -8.84 8.30
N THR A 20 -7.52 -7.87 8.73
CA THR A 20 -6.88 -6.92 7.81
C THR A 20 -5.82 -7.61 6.95
N TRP A 21 -5.92 -7.38 5.64
CA TRP A 21 -4.96 -7.80 4.61
C TRP A 21 -4.07 -6.64 4.19
N PHE A 22 -2.84 -6.95 3.80
CA PHE A 22 -1.90 -5.97 3.25
C PHE A 22 -1.71 -6.21 1.76
N GLN A 23 -1.93 -5.18 0.94
CA GLN A 23 -1.72 -5.23 -0.50
C GLN A 23 -0.63 -4.25 -0.91
N GLN A 24 0.29 -4.70 -1.76
CA GLN A 24 1.30 -3.86 -2.41
C GLN A 24 1.56 -4.33 -3.85
N ASP A 25 2.01 -3.41 -4.69
CA ASP A 25 2.33 -3.70 -6.09
C ASP A 25 3.62 -4.53 -6.25
N GLY A 26 4.00 -4.75 -7.51
CA GLY A 26 5.17 -5.53 -7.87
C GLY A 26 6.50 -4.78 -7.88
N ALA A 27 6.58 -3.54 -7.37
CA ALA A 27 7.80 -2.75 -7.42
C ALA A 27 8.98 -3.43 -6.70
N THR A 28 10.20 -3.26 -7.21
CA THR A 28 11.38 -3.97 -6.70
C THR A 28 11.67 -3.66 -5.23
N CYS A 29 11.46 -2.41 -4.80
CA CYS A 29 11.64 -2.02 -3.40
C CYS A 29 10.61 -2.67 -2.47
N HIS A 30 9.36 -2.85 -2.92
CA HIS A 30 8.28 -3.50 -2.14
C HIS A 30 8.46 -5.01 -2.07
N THR A 31 9.07 -5.58 -3.11
CA THR A 31 9.27 -7.03 -3.24
C THR A 31 10.65 -7.49 -2.81
N SER A 32 11.51 -6.64 -2.23
CA SER A 32 12.81 -7.06 -1.70
C SER A 32 12.66 -8.07 -0.54
N ASN A 33 13.67 -8.91 -0.28
CA ASN A 33 13.61 -9.87 0.84
C ASN A 33 13.40 -9.16 2.18
N ALA A 34 14.07 -8.01 2.39
CA ALA A 34 13.94 -7.23 3.63
C ALA A 34 12.54 -6.62 3.78
N SER A 35 11.98 -6.05 2.71
CA SER A 35 10.64 -5.46 2.72
C SER A 35 9.57 -6.52 2.95
N LEU A 36 9.64 -7.65 2.25
CA LEU A 36 8.69 -8.74 2.43
C LEU A 36 8.78 -9.35 3.83
N ALA A 37 9.99 -9.56 4.36
CA ALA A 37 10.15 -10.04 5.73
C ALA A 37 9.49 -9.10 6.74
N ALA A 38 9.74 -7.78 6.61
CA ALA A 38 9.18 -6.78 7.52
C ALA A 38 7.64 -6.70 7.46
N VAL A 39 7.03 -6.88 6.28
CA VAL A 39 5.56 -6.91 6.12
C VAL A 39 5.00 -8.23 6.64
N ASN A 40 5.66 -9.35 6.35
CA ASN A 40 5.21 -10.67 6.74
C ASN A 40 5.23 -10.88 8.27
N GLU A 41 6.10 -10.18 9.01
CA GLU A 41 6.07 -10.14 10.48
C GLU A 41 4.69 -9.74 11.05
N THR A 42 3.94 -8.88 10.34
CA THR A 42 2.64 -8.37 10.79
C THR A 42 1.46 -9.01 10.06
N PHE A 43 1.62 -9.37 8.79
CA PHE A 43 0.55 -9.83 7.91
C PHE A 43 0.75 -11.25 7.38
N ALA A 44 1.43 -12.12 8.13
CA ALA A 44 1.60 -13.52 7.76
C ALA A 44 0.25 -14.19 7.39
N GLY A 45 0.21 -14.83 6.22
CA GLY A 45 -1.00 -15.47 5.67
C GLY A 45 -2.03 -14.48 5.09
N LYS A 46 -1.72 -13.18 5.05
CA LYS A 46 -2.61 -12.10 4.60
C LYS A 46 -1.90 -11.06 3.74
N LEU A 47 -0.84 -11.46 3.03
CA LEU A 47 -0.05 -10.60 2.17
C LEU A 47 -0.39 -10.80 0.70
N ILE A 48 -0.91 -9.76 0.06
CA ILE A 48 -1.12 -9.68 -1.39
C ILE A 48 0.06 -8.91 -2.00
N SER A 49 0.96 -9.62 -2.68
CA SER A 49 2.16 -9.04 -3.28
C SER A 49 2.70 -9.99 -4.35
N ARG A 50 3.65 -9.53 -5.19
CA ARG A 50 4.27 -10.38 -6.23
C ARG A 50 4.83 -11.72 -5.70
N ARG A 51 5.30 -11.74 -4.44
CA ARG A 51 5.83 -12.93 -3.74
C ARG A 51 5.16 -13.14 -2.37
N GLY A 52 3.91 -12.69 -2.23
CA GLY A 52 3.11 -12.85 -1.02
C GLY A 52 2.30 -14.15 -1.01
N ASP A 53 1.39 -14.27 -0.05
CA ASP A 53 0.43 -15.38 0.06
C ASP A 53 -0.51 -15.43 -1.16
N ILE A 54 -0.91 -14.26 -1.66
CA ILE A 54 -1.63 -14.10 -2.93
C ILE A 54 -0.77 -13.30 -3.89
N ALA A 55 -0.47 -13.87 -5.05
CA ALA A 55 0.34 -13.22 -6.07
C ALA A 55 -0.40 -12.04 -6.70
N TRP A 56 0.19 -10.84 -6.62
CA TRP A 56 -0.32 -9.66 -7.33
C TRP A 56 0.15 -9.65 -8.79
N PRO A 57 -0.76 -9.46 -9.77
CA PRO A 57 -0.40 -9.45 -11.18
C PRO A 57 0.48 -8.24 -11.56
N PRO A 58 1.43 -8.43 -12.49
CA PRO A 58 2.25 -7.33 -12.98
C PRO A 58 1.42 -6.36 -13.83
N ARG A 59 1.68 -5.05 -13.69
CA ARG A 59 1.07 -3.98 -14.49
C ARG A 59 -0.46 -3.91 -14.37
N SER A 60 -1.00 -4.10 -13.16
CA SER A 60 -2.44 -4.02 -12.89
C SER A 60 -2.79 -2.81 -12.00
N PRO A 61 -2.61 -1.57 -12.48
CA PRO A 61 -3.04 -0.37 -11.75
C PRO A 61 -4.57 -0.29 -11.65
N ASP A 62 -5.29 -0.94 -12.57
CA ASP A 62 -6.75 -1.10 -12.56
C ASP A 62 -7.26 -1.89 -11.35
N LEU A 63 -6.40 -2.69 -10.73
CA LEU A 63 -6.72 -3.45 -9.52
C LEU A 63 -6.26 -2.76 -8.24
N THR A 64 -5.45 -1.70 -8.33
CA THR A 64 -4.89 -0.98 -7.17
C THR A 64 -5.74 0.25 -6.85
N PRO A 65 -6.52 0.27 -5.74
CA PRO A 65 -7.42 1.40 -5.42
C PRO A 65 -6.75 2.77 -5.37
N PRO A 66 -5.51 2.91 -4.86
CA PRO A 66 -4.76 4.14 -5.00
C PRO A 66 -4.63 4.65 -6.44
N ASP A 67 -4.33 3.77 -7.38
CA ASP A 67 -3.99 4.12 -8.76
C ASP A 67 -5.22 4.42 -9.62
N PHE A 68 -6.27 3.60 -9.54
CA PHE A 68 -7.46 3.79 -10.38
C PHE A 68 -8.43 4.86 -9.83
N LEU A 69 -8.37 5.20 -8.54
CA LEU A 69 -9.33 6.12 -7.91
C LEU A 69 -8.67 7.25 -7.11
N ILE A 70 -7.92 6.91 -6.06
CA ILE A 70 -7.53 7.88 -5.03
C ILE A 70 -6.62 8.96 -5.60
N TRP A 71 -5.60 8.59 -6.39
CA TRP A 71 -4.67 9.57 -6.97
C TRP A 71 -5.34 10.49 -7.99
N GLY A 72 -6.30 9.99 -8.78
CA GLY A 72 -7.09 10.84 -9.68
C GLY A 72 -7.92 11.87 -8.91
N TYR A 73 -8.60 11.42 -7.86
CA TYR A 73 -9.39 12.30 -6.99
C TYR A 73 -8.51 13.34 -6.28
N LEU A 74 -7.43 12.91 -5.61
CA LEU A 74 -6.53 13.81 -4.89
C LEU A 74 -5.91 14.84 -5.83
N LYS A 75 -5.50 14.43 -7.02
CA LYS A 75 -4.99 15.34 -8.06
C LYS A 75 -6.04 16.41 -8.40
N SER A 76 -7.31 16.03 -8.61
CA SER A 76 -8.37 17.01 -8.88
C SER A 76 -8.54 18.04 -7.75
N LYS A 77 -8.29 17.66 -6.50
CA LYS A 77 -8.37 18.56 -5.33
C LYS A 77 -7.14 19.45 -5.19
N VAL A 78 -5.93 18.89 -5.30
CA VAL A 78 -4.67 19.64 -5.20
C VAL A 78 -4.60 20.73 -6.27
N TYR A 79 -4.97 20.41 -7.51
CA TYR A 79 -4.90 21.36 -8.62
C TYR A 79 -6.14 22.25 -8.79
N SER A 80 -7.14 22.14 -7.89
CA SER A 80 -8.38 22.93 -7.98
C SER A 80 -8.15 24.45 -7.95
N ASN A 81 -7.09 24.91 -7.29
CA ASN A 81 -6.75 26.33 -7.14
C ASN A 81 -5.53 26.75 -7.96
N ASN A 82 -5.11 25.95 -8.96
CA ASN A 82 -3.93 26.19 -9.79
C ASN A 82 -2.68 26.61 -8.98
N PRO A 83 -2.20 25.77 -8.05
CA PRO A 83 -1.11 26.12 -7.16
C PRO A 83 0.18 26.37 -7.95
N ALA A 84 0.95 27.38 -7.53
CA ALA A 84 2.23 27.72 -8.17
C ALA A 84 3.34 26.69 -7.89
N THR A 85 3.20 25.90 -6.82
CA THR A 85 4.13 24.84 -6.39
C THR A 85 3.35 23.69 -5.75
N ILE A 86 3.90 22.47 -5.80
CA ILE A 86 3.35 21.25 -5.19
C ILE A 86 4.26 20.80 -4.05
#